data_AF-A0A9J7BQ25-F1
#
_entry.id   AF-A0A9J7BQ25-F1
#
_cell.length_a   1.000
_cell.length_b   1.000
_cell.length_c   1.000
_cell.angle_alpha   90.00
_cell.angle_beta   90.00
_cell.angle_gamma   90.00
#
_symmetry.space_group_name_H-M   'P 1'
#
loop_
_entity.id
_entity.type
_entity.pdbx_description
1 polymer ?
#
loop_
_entity_poly.entity_id
_entity_poly.type
_entity_poly.pdbx_seq_one_letter_code
_entity_poly.pdbx_strand_id
1 'polypeptide(L)'
;MSRNFYILGATLGFFALLSAGMSFVPASFQPGLPANGSMWRTIALFLMLAGLACAFIGVMTNLFEQVDRRSEASRLAARRKRRKSGE
;
A
#
# COMPACT_ATOMS: atom_id res chain seq x y z
N MET A 1 0.97 3.72 -12.12
CA MET A 1 0.42 2.45 -11.59
C MET A 1 0.41 2.37 -10.07
N SER A 2 1.31 3.07 -9.36
CA SER A 2 1.43 3.08 -7.89
C SER A 2 0.13 3.42 -7.12
N ARG A 3 -0.74 4.27 -7.68
CA ARG A 3 -2.00 4.71 -7.04
C ARG A 3 -2.91 3.56 -6.62
N ASN A 4 -3.03 2.52 -7.44
CA ASN A 4 -3.93 1.39 -7.15
C ASN A 4 -3.42 0.58 -5.94
N PHE A 5 -2.10 0.41 -5.82
CA PHE A 5 -1.47 -0.27 -4.70
C PHE A 5 -1.62 0.49 -3.38
N TYR A 6 -1.60 1.82 -3.40
CA TYR A 6 -1.88 2.63 -2.21
C TYR A 6 -3.33 2.51 -1.76
N ILE A 7 -4.29 2.55 -2.69
CA ILE A 7 -5.71 2.36 -2.36
C ILE A 7 -5.92 0.99 -1.73
N LEU A 8 -5.33 -0.05 -2.34
CA LEU A 8 -5.44 -1.41 -1.83
C LEU A 8 -4.74 -1.60 -0.48
N GLY A 9 -3.57 -0.98 -0.27
CA GLY A 9 -2.89 -0.98 1.02
C GLY A 9 -3.71 -0.29 2.11
N ALA A 10 -4.32 0.85 1.79
CA ALA A 10 -5.18 1.61 2.72
C ALA A 10 -6.46 0.84 3.09
N THR A 11 -7.12 0.20 2.12
CA THR A 11 -8.31 -0.62 2.41
C THR A 11 -7.97 -1.84 3.25
N LEU A 12 -6.88 -2.55 2.93
CA LEU A 12 -6.40 -3.68 3.74
C LEU A 12 -6.05 -3.24 5.17
N GLY A 13 -5.38 -2.10 5.34
CA GLY A 13 -5.09 -1.52 6.65
C GLY A 13 -6.36 -1.18 7.43
N PHE A 14 -7.37 -0.59 6.78
CA PHE A 14 -8.66 -0.32 7.41
C PHE A 14 -9.35 -1.61 7.90
N PHE A 15 -9.41 -2.65 7.06
CA PHE A 15 -9.97 -3.94 7.47
C PHE A 15 -9.14 -4.63 8.56
N ALA A 16 -7.82 -4.46 8.56
CA ALA A 16 -6.96 -4.96 9.63
C ALA A 16 -7.31 -4.31 10.97
N LEU A 17 -7.52 -2.99 11.00
CA LEU A 17 -7.94 -2.27 12.20
C LEU A 17 -9.33 -2.70 12.69
N LEU A 18 -10.29 -2.86 11.77
CA LEU A 18 -11.62 -3.39 12.13
C LEU A 18 -11.52 -4.79 12.73
N SER A 19 -10.71 -5.67 12.14
CA SER A 19 -10.49 -7.02 12.62
C SER A 19 -9.78 -7.04 13.98
N ALA A 20 -8.79 -6.16 14.19
CA ALA A 20 -8.13 -5.99 15.48
C ALA A 20 -9.11 -5.49 16.55
N GLY A 21 -9.99 -4.57 16.20
CA GLY A 21 -11.07 -4.09 17.06
C GLY A 21 -11.98 -5.21 17.54
N MET A 22 -12.34 -6.14 16.65
CA MET A 22 -13.14 -7.32 17.02
C MET A 22 -12.46 -8.22 18.06
N SER A 23 -11.13 -8.20 18.17
CA SER A 23 -10.41 -8.98 19.19
C SER A 23 -10.61 -8.46 20.62
N PHE A 24 -11.13 -7.25 20.80
CA PHE A 24 -11.45 -6.66 22.10
C PHE A 24 -12.92 -6.89 22.51
N VAL A 25 -13.75 -7.48 21.63
CA VAL A 25 -15.14 -7.78 21.96
C VAL A 25 -15.18 -8.86 23.04
N PRO A 26 -15.85 -8.61 24.19
CA PRO A 26 -15.97 -9.59 25.26
C PRO A 26 -16.65 -10.87 24.78
N ALA A 27 -16.10 -12.03 25.16
CA ALA A 27 -16.64 -13.33 24.81
C ALA A 27 -18.08 -13.57 25.33
N SER A 28 -18.55 -12.75 26.28
CA SER A 28 -19.94 -12.75 26.76
C SER A 28 -20.97 -12.41 25.67
N PHE A 29 -20.57 -11.74 24.59
CA PHE A 29 -21.42 -11.49 23.42
C PHE A 29 -21.51 -12.70 22.47
N GLN A 30 -20.77 -13.78 22.73
CA GLN A 30 -20.76 -15.02 21.95
C GLN A 30 -20.96 -16.24 22.88
N PRO A 31 -22.12 -16.36 23.56
CA PRO A 31 -22.41 -17.50 24.41
C PRO A 31 -22.45 -18.80 23.59
N GLY A 32 -21.61 -19.76 23.95
CA GLY A 32 -21.55 -21.08 23.31
C GLY A 32 -20.51 -21.25 22.21
N LEU A 33 -19.75 -20.21 21.83
CA LEU A 33 -18.58 -20.33 20.96
C LEU A 33 -17.28 -20.11 21.77
N PRO A 34 -16.20 -20.87 21.53
CA PRO A 34 -14.91 -20.61 22.16
C PRO A 34 -14.48 -19.18 21.83
N ALA A 35 -14.00 -18.45 22.83
CA ALA A 35 -13.65 -17.03 22.71
C ALA A 35 -12.69 -16.78 21.52
N ASN A 36 -13.23 -16.26 20.41
CA ASN A 36 -12.58 -16.18 19.10
C ASN A 36 -11.52 -15.07 18.96
N GLY A 37 -11.08 -14.45 20.06
CA GLY A 37 -10.15 -13.31 20.03
C GLY A 37 -8.84 -13.61 19.29
N SER A 38 -8.35 -14.86 19.38
CA SER A 38 -7.17 -15.34 18.63
C SER A 38 -7.39 -15.33 17.11
N MET A 39 -8.58 -15.74 16.64
CA MET A 39 -8.92 -15.74 15.21
C MET A 39 -8.92 -14.32 14.63
N TRP A 40 -9.59 -13.39 15.32
CA TRP A 40 -9.64 -11.98 14.91
C TRP A 40 -8.26 -11.33 14.88
N ARG A 41 -7.39 -11.63 15.85
CA ARG A 41 -5.99 -11.17 15.83
C ARG A 41 -5.21 -11.71 14.64
N THR A 42 -5.42 -12.98 14.31
CA THR A 42 -4.71 -13.63 13.18
C THR A 42 -5.14 -13.02 11.86
N ILE A 43 -6.45 -12.83 11.65
CA ILE A 43 -7.00 -12.15 10.46
C ILE A 43 -6.46 -10.72 10.37
N ALA A 44 -6.46 -9.97 11.47
CA ALA A 44 -5.90 -8.63 11.53
C ALA A 44 -4.42 -8.60 11.12
N LEU A 45 -3.61 -9.54 11.61
CA LEU A 45 -2.18 -9.65 11.26
C LEU A 45 -1.98 -9.92 9.77
N PHE A 46 -2.74 -10.85 9.18
CA PHE A 46 -2.64 -11.14 7.75
C PHE A 46 -3.04 -9.94 6.88
N LEU A 47 -4.14 -9.28 7.22
CA LEU A 47 -4.60 -8.08 6.52
C LEU A 47 -3.59 -6.93 6.64
N MET A 48 -3.00 -6.74 7.82
CA MET A 48 -1.97 -5.73 8.06
C MET A 48 -0.72 -6.01 7.21
N LEU A 49 -0.22 -7.25 7.21
CA LEU A 49 0.94 -7.65 6.42
C LEU A 49 0.70 -7.50 4.91
N ALA A 50 -0.46 -7.93 4.42
CA ALA A 50 -0.84 -7.76 3.03
C ALA A 50 -0.91 -6.28 2.65
N GLY A 51 -1.54 -5.45 3.49
CA GLY A 51 -1.62 -4.00 3.28
C GLY A 51 -0.24 -3.34 3.23
N LEU A 52 0.66 -3.74 4.14
CA LEU A 52 2.03 -3.23 4.18
C LEU A 52 2.83 -3.63 2.93
N ALA A 53 2.69 -4.88 2.46
CA ALA A 53 3.31 -5.33 1.23
C ALA A 53 2.81 -4.53 0.02
N CYS A 54 1.51 -4.26 -0.06
CA CYS A 54 0.95 -3.44 -1.14
C CYS A 54 1.43 -1.99 -1.08
N ALA A 55 1.48 -1.38 0.11
CA ALA A 55 2.03 -0.04 0.28
C ALA A 55 3.51 0.00 -0.17
N PHE A 56 4.31 -0.99 0.24
CA PHE A 56 5.71 -1.10 -0.16
C PHE A 56 5.87 -1.20 -1.68
N ILE A 57 5.14 -2.09 -2.34
CA ILE A 57 5.15 -2.22 -3.81
C ILE A 57 4.73 -0.88 -4.45
N GLY A 58 3.68 -0.23 -3.95
CA GLY A 58 3.23 1.08 -4.42
C GLY A 58 4.32 2.16 -4.34
N VAL A 59 5.06 2.22 -3.22
CA VAL A 59 6.20 3.13 -3.05
C VAL A 59 7.32 2.81 -4.04
N MET A 60 7.72 1.54 -4.16
CA MET A 60 8.77 1.13 -5.10
C MET A 60 8.41 1.50 -6.53
N THR A 61 7.19 1.19 -6.98
CA THR A 61 6.71 1.58 -8.31
C THR A 61 6.73 3.10 -8.49
N ASN A 62 6.30 3.86 -7.48
CA ASN A 62 6.29 5.32 -7.58
C ASN A 62 7.70 5.91 -7.69
N LEU A 63 8.67 5.35 -6.95
CA LEU A 63 10.06 5.79 -7.02
C LEU A 63 10.67 5.51 -8.40
N PHE A 64 10.44 4.32 -8.96
CA PHE A 64 10.89 4.01 -10.31
C PHE A 64 10.23 4.91 -11.35
N GLU A 65 8.92 5.16 -11.27
CA GLU A 65 8.22 6.10 -12.15
C GLU A 65 8.77 7.54 -12.04
N GLN A 66 9.24 7.96 -10.86
CA GLN A 66 9.87 9.27 -10.67
C GLN A 66 11.27 9.33 -11.28
N VAL A 67 12.09 8.30 -11.05
CA VAL A 67 13.44 8.19 -11.64
C VAL A 67 13.37 8.17 -13.15
N ASP A 68 12.45 7.38 -13.71
CA ASP A 68 12.29 7.26 -15.16
C ASP A 68 11.87 8.59 -15.79
N ARG A 69 10.86 9.27 -15.21
CA ARG A 69 10.44 10.63 -15.62
C ARG A 69 11.59 11.64 -15.58
N ARG A 70 12.44 11.59 -14.55
CA ARG A 70 13.60 12.47 -14.42
C ARG A 70 14.64 12.18 -15.51
N SER A 71 14.84 10.91 -15.84
CA SER A 71 15.76 10.47 -16.90
C SER A 71 15.27 10.95 -18.28
N GLU A 72 13.98 10.81 -18.56
CA GLU A 72 13.37 11.25 -19.81
C GLU A 72 13.41 12.78 -19.96
N ALA A 73 13.07 13.52 -18.89
CA ALA A 73 13.14 14.98 -18.88
C ALA A 73 14.57 15.48 -19.21
N SER A 74 15.59 14.81 -18.66
CA SER A 74 17.00 15.13 -18.93
C SER A 74 17.38 14.87 -20.40
N ARG A 75 16.92 13.75 -20.98
CA ARG A 75 17.13 13.43 -22.40
C ARG A 75 16.45 14.43 -23.33
N LEU A 76 15.20 14.82 -23.03
CA LEU A 76 14.46 15.81 -23.81
C LEU A 76 15.12 17.19 -23.74
N ALA A 77 15.61 17.61 -22.57
CA ALA A 77 16.35 18.86 -22.41
C ALA A 77 17.65 18.88 -23.23
N ALA A 78 18.41 17.78 -23.21
CA ALA A 78 19.61 17.63 -24.03
C ALA A 78 19.31 17.72 -25.54
N ARG A 79 18.22 17.10 -26.00
CA ARG A 79 17.76 17.20 -27.39
C ARG A 79 17.35 18.63 -27.77
N ARG A 80 16.60 19.33 -26.91
CA ARG A 80 16.22 20.74 -27.13
C ARG A 80 17.44 21.66 -27.21
N LYS A 81 18.46 21.44 -26.38
CA LYS A 81 19.71 22.22 -26.41
C LYS A 81 20.48 22.05 -27.73
N ARG A 82 20.53 20.82 -28.27
CA ARG A 82 21.15 20.56 -29.59
C ARG A 82 20.40 21.25 -30.73
N ARG A 83 19.07 21.25 -30.71
CA ARG A 83 18.27 21.92 -31.74
C ARG A 83 18.48 23.45 -31.75
N LYS A 84 18.54 24.09 -30.58
CA LYS A 84 18.81 25.54 -30.46
C LYS A 84 20.21 25.97 -30.86
N SER A 85 21.18 25.06 -30.99
CA SER A 85 22.56 25.37 -31.37
C SER A 85 22.82 25.20 -32.87
N GLY A 86 21.84 24.69 -33.62
CA GLY A 86 21.93 24.50 -35.07
C GLY A 86 21.06 25.47 -35.88
N GLU A 87 20.39 26.41 -35.22
CA GLU A 87 19.80 27.63 -35.79
C GLU A 87 20.72 28.81 -35.47
#